data_AF-A0A7Z7YHS1-F1
#
_entry.id   AF-A0A7Z7YHS1-F1
#
_cell.length_a   1.000
_cell.length_b   1.000
_cell.length_c   1.000
_cell.angle_alpha   90.00
_cell.angle_beta   90.00
_cell.angle_gamma   90.00
#
_symmetry.space_group_name_H-M   'P 1'
#
loop_
_entity.id
_entity.type
_entity.pdbx_description
1 polymer ?
#
loop_
_entity_poly.entity_id
_entity_poly.type
_entity_poly.pdbx_seq_one_letter_code
_entity_poly.pdbx_strand_id
1 'polypeptide(L)'
;FTGTGGKYEPAGIVHRGEFVFTKEATSRIGVGNLYRLMRGYATGGYVGTPGSMADSRSQASGTFEQNNHVVINNDGTNGQIGPQALKAVYDVARKAAMDVVTGQMRDGGLFSGG
;
A
#
# COMPACT_ATOMS: atom_id res chain seq x y z
N PHE A 1 -29.71 11.92 -13.10
CA PHE A 1 -29.72 11.47 -14.51
C PHE A 1 -31.09 11.75 -15.08
N THR A 2 -31.17 12.53 -16.16
CA THR A 2 -32.43 13.04 -16.72
C THR A 2 -32.92 12.24 -17.93
N GLY A 3 -32.36 11.05 -18.17
CA GLY A 3 -32.67 10.21 -19.33
C GLY A 3 -31.53 10.15 -20.36
N THR A 4 -31.66 9.25 -21.34
CA THR A 4 -30.74 9.15 -22.47
C THR A 4 -31.01 10.26 -23.47
N GLY A 5 -29.96 10.87 -24.01
CA GLY A 5 -30.06 11.92 -25.04
C GLY A 5 -28.68 12.33 -25.56
N GLY A 6 -28.63 13.26 -26.49
CA GLY A 6 -27.39 13.84 -27.02
C GLY A 6 -26.60 14.64 -25.98
N LYS A 7 -25.32 14.92 -26.22
CA LYS A 7 -24.50 15.78 -25.35
C LYS A 7 -25.06 17.22 -25.25
N TYR A 8 -25.65 17.68 -26.35
CA TYR A 8 -26.16 19.04 -26.52
C TYR A 8 -27.69 19.10 -26.50
N GLU A 9 -28.35 17.99 -26.15
CA GLU A 9 -29.81 17.94 -26.07
C GLU A 9 -30.25 18.47 -24.70
N PRO A 10 -31.04 19.55 -24.64
CA PRO A 10 -31.48 20.13 -23.39
C PRO A 10 -32.48 19.21 -22.69
N ALA A 11 -32.25 18.92 -21.42
CA ALA A 11 -33.10 18.02 -20.62
C ALA A 11 -33.80 18.69 -19.42
N GLY A 12 -33.48 19.95 -19.12
CA GLY A 12 -34.11 20.70 -18.02
C GLY A 12 -33.19 21.77 -17.39
N ILE A 13 -33.72 22.43 -16.36
CA ILE A 13 -33.02 23.44 -15.55
C ILE A 13 -32.76 22.86 -14.16
N VAL A 14 -31.60 23.18 -13.57
CA VAL A 14 -31.21 22.75 -12.23
C VAL A 14 -31.23 23.91 -11.23
N HIS A 15 -31.29 23.57 -9.94
CA HIS A 15 -31.29 24.59 -8.89
C HIS A 15 -29.88 25.05 -8.52
N ARG A 16 -29.80 26.17 -7.79
CA ARG A 16 -28.55 26.62 -7.18
C ARG A 16 -28.12 25.65 -6.08
N GLY A 17 -26.83 25.33 -6.04
CA GLY A 17 -26.26 24.37 -5.09
C GLY A 17 -26.26 22.92 -5.57
N GLU A 18 -26.94 22.60 -6.68
CA GLU A 18 -26.84 21.29 -7.33
C GLU A 18 -25.62 21.23 -8.25
N PHE A 19 -24.94 20.07 -8.28
CA PHE A 19 -23.80 19.84 -9.18
C PHE A 19 -24.20 18.89 -10.32
N VAL A 20 -23.95 19.32 -11.56
CA VAL A 20 -24.30 18.56 -12.77
C VAL A 20 -23.04 18.05 -13.45
N PHE A 21 -23.01 16.75 -13.74
CA PHE A 21 -21.92 16.13 -14.47
C PHE A 21 -22.14 16.20 -15.98
N THR A 22 -21.04 16.25 -16.75
CA THR A 22 -21.11 16.12 -18.21
C THR A 22 -21.60 14.73 -18.63
N LYS A 23 -22.06 14.61 -19.89
CA LYS A 23 -22.46 13.32 -20.46
C LYS A 23 -21.33 12.30 -20.40
N GLU A 24 -20.11 12.70 -20.74
CA GLU A 24 -18.93 11.83 -20.73
C GLU A 24 -18.58 11.37 -19.31
N ALA A 25 -18.60 12.28 -18.33
CA ALA A 25 -18.34 11.93 -16.95
C ALA A 25 -19.40 10.97 -16.40
N THR A 26 -20.67 11.24 -16.69
CA THR A 26 -21.80 10.37 -16.30
C THR A 26 -21.68 8.99 -16.95
N SER A 27 -21.27 8.92 -18.22
CA SER A 27 -21.07 7.65 -18.93
C SER A 27 -19.89 6.85 -18.40
N ARG A 28 -18.78 7.52 -18.07
CA ARG A 28 -17.56 6.88 -17.54
C ARG A 28 -17.74 6.39 -16.11
N ILE A 29 -18.39 7.18 -15.26
CA ILE A 29 -18.61 6.84 -13.84
C ILE A 29 -19.76 5.83 -13.72
N GLY A 30 -20.82 6.01 -14.49
CA GLY A 30 -22.04 5.21 -14.41
C GLY A 30 -23.04 5.76 -13.40
N VAL A 31 -24.31 5.84 -13.81
CA VAL A 31 -25.41 6.40 -13.00
C VAL A 31 -25.64 5.62 -11.70
N GLY A 32 -25.52 4.29 -11.73
CA GLY A 32 -25.65 3.46 -10.52
C GLY A 32 -24.59 3.77 -9.46
N ASN A 33 -23.36 4.09 -9.89
CA ASN A 33 -22.27 4.45 -9.01
C ASN A 33 -22.49 5.84 -8.38
N LEU A 34 -23.01 6.79 -9.14
CA LEU A 34 -23.37 8.12 -8.64
C LEU A 34 -24.47 8.03 -7.57
N TYR A 35 -25.52 7.23 -7.79
CA TYR A 35 -26.57 7.05 -6.78
C TYR A 35 -26.07 6.38 -5.50
N ARG A 36 -25.11 5.46 -5.61
CA ARG A 36 -24.50 4.80 -4.46
C ARG A 36 -23.69 5.77 -3.59
N LEU A 37 -23.00 6.73 -4.21
CA LEU A 37 -22.32 7.81 -3.47
C LEU A 37 -23.33 8.67 -2.69
N MET A 38 -24.47 9.00 -3.29
CA MET A 38 -25.51 9.82 -2.66
C MET A 38 -26.21 9.11 -1.49
N ARG A 39 -26.30 7.77 -1.51
CA ARG A 39 -26.87 6.98 -0.40
C ARG A 39 -25.88 6.70 0.74
N GLY A 40 -24.59 7.02 0.54
CA GLY A 40 -23.52 6.72 1.48
C GLY A 40 -23.15 5.23 1.53
N TYR A 41 -21.88 4.92 1.84
CA TYR A 41 -21.45 3.57 2.18
C TYR A 41 -21.64 3.37 3.68
N ALA A 42 -22.70 2.69 4.11
CA ALA A 42 -22.86 2.33 5.52
C ALA A 42 -21.67 1.49 6.06
N THR A 43 -20.84 0.91 5.19
CA THR A 43 -19.74 0.00 5.53
C THR A 43 -18.42 0.27 4.81
N GLY A 44 -18.25 1.42 4.14
CA GLY A 44 -16.95 1.85 3.58
C GLY A 44 -16.34 0.92 2.51
N GLY A 45 -17.14 0.48 1.52
CA GLY A 45 -16.69 -0.45 0.47
C GLY A 45 -16.07 0.19 -0.79
N TYR A 46 -15.19 -0.55 -1.46
CA TYR A 46 -14.48 -0.16 -2.70
C TYR A 46 -15.44 0.20 -3.85
N VAL A 47 -15.14 1.28 -4.59
CA VAL A 47 -15.89 1.72 -5.77
C VAL A 47 -15.20 1.18 -7.02
N GLY A 48 -15.60 -0.02 -7.46
CA GLY A 48 -15.06 -0.64 -8.67
C GLY A 48 -15.41 0.13 -9.94
N THR A 49 -14.42 0.27 -10.83
CA THR A 49 -14.64 0.66 -12.23
C THR A 49 -15.49 -0.42 -12.92
N PRO A 50 -16.51 -0.08 -13.73
CA PRO A 50 -17.26 -1.07 -14.51
C PRO A 50 -16.28 -1.94 -15.33
N GLY A 51 -16.29 -3.25 -15.11
CA GLY A 51 -15.33 -4.20 -15.73
C GLY A 51 -14.09 -4.54 -14.88
N SER A 52 -14.01 -4.07 -13.64
CA SER A 52 -12.96 -4.51 -12.70
C SER A 52 -13.25 -5.92 -12.20
N MET A 53 -12.22 -6.74 -12.02
CA MET A 53 -12.33 -8.11 -11.49
C MET A 53 -12.90 -8.22 -10.06
N ALA A 54 -13.22 -7.07 -9.43
CA ALA A 54 -13.96 -6.98 -8.17
C ALA A 54 -15.48 -7.09 -8.39
N ASP A 55 -16.02 -6.63 -9.52
CA ASP A 55 -17.46 -6.68 -9.83
C ASP A 55 -17.91 -8.14 -10.07
N SER A 56 -17.06 -8.95 -10.70
CA SER A 56 -17.28 -10.39 -10.88
C SER A 56 -17.25 -11.18 -9.56
N ARG A 57 -16.79 -10.59 -8.45
CA ARG A 57 -16.68 -11.24 -7.14
C ARG A 57 -17.74 -10.78 -6.13
N SER A 58 -18.49 -9.72 -6.44
CA SER A 58 -19.60 -9.25 -5.59
C SER A 58 -20.81 -10.20 -5.61
N GLN A 59 -20.88 -11.10 -6.60
CA GLN A 59 -21.82 -12.23 -6.63
C GLN A 59 -21.21 -13.49 -6.00
N ALA A 60 -20.41 -13.36 -4.96
CA ALA A 60 -20.15 -14.46 -4.06
C ALA A 60 -20.07 -13.87 -2.66
N SER A 61 -21.07 -14.18 -1.85
CA SER A 61 -21.00 -14.07 -0.40
C SER A 61 -19.85 -14.96 0.08
N GLY A 62 -18.63 -14.44 -0.02
CA GLY A 62 -17.40 -15.09 0.39
C GLY A 62 -16.70 -14.13 1.33
N THR A 63 -16.56 -14.55 2.58
CA THR A 63 -15.74 -13.86 3.59
C THR A 63 -14.39 -13.53 2.97
N PHE A 64 -13.99 -12.25 3.00
CA PHE A 64 -12.64 -11.87 2.61
C PHE A 64 -11.67 -12.34 3.69
N GLU A 65 -11.11 -13.53 3.52
CA GLU A 65 -10.03 -14.04 4.36
C GLU A 65 -8.69 -13.72 3.71
N GLN A 66 -8.02 -12.68 4.21
CA GLN A 66 -6.65 -12.38 3.80
C GLN A 66 -5.69 -13.32 4.54
N ASN A 67 -5.21 -14.36 3.85
CA ASN A 67 -4.18 -15.25 4.38
C ASN A 67 -2.78 -14.67 4.06
N ASN A 68 -2.23 -13.91 5.02
CA ASN A 68 -0.87 -13.39 4.90
C ASN A 68 0.14 -14.47 5.29
N HIS A 69 0.90 -14.97 4.31
CA HIS A 69 1.98 -15.91 4.55
C HIS A 69 3.27 -15.17 4.91
N VAL A 70 3.62 -15.14 6.21
CA VAL A 70 4.89 -14.58 6.69
C VAL A 70 5.87 -15.73 6.94
N VAL A 71 6.95 -15.77 6.17
CA VAL A 71 8.07 -16.71 6.40
C VAL A 71 9.12 -16.02 7.26
N ILE A 72 9.41 -16.59 8.43
CA ILE A 72 10.56 -16.20 9.26
C ILE A 72 11.65 -17.24 9.06
N ASN A 73 12.72 -16.87 8.35
CA ASN A 73 13.82 -17.78 8.06
C ASN A 73 14.86 -17.73 9.18
N ASN A 74 14.63 -18.50 10.26
CA ASN A 74 15.62 -18.71 11.32
C ASN A 74 16.43 -19.98 11.00
N ASP A 75 17.73 -19.83 10.77
CA ASP A 75 18.68 -20.91 10.47
C ASP A 75 19.30 -21.55 11.73
N GLY A 76 18.84 -21.17 12.93
CA GLY A 76 19.27 -21.75 14.21
C GLY A 76 18.49 -22.98 14.65
N THR A 77 19.15 -23.88 15.36
CA THR A 77 18.52 -25.08 15.96
C THR A 77 17.83 -24.71 17.28
N ASN A 78 16.61 -25.21 17.54
CA ASN A 78 15.89 -25.03 18.81
C ASN A 78 15.73 -23.55 19.26
N GLY A 79 15.51 -22.62 18.32
CA GLY A 79 15.34 -21.19 18.64
C GLY A 79 16.63 -20.45 19.03
N GLN A 80 17.79 -21.10 18.87
CA GLN A 80 19.08 -20.44 19.01
C GLN A 80 19.37 -19.50 17.85
N ILE A 81 20.34 -18.61 18.03
CA ILE A 81 20.85 -17.75 16.95
C ILE A 81 21.52 -18.63 15.90
N GLY A 82 21.11 -18.48 14.64
CA GLY A 82 21.67 -19.27 13.55
C GLY A 82 23.09 -18.84 13.14
N PRO A 83 23.81 -19.72 12.41
CA PRO A 83 25.20 -19.50 12.04
C PRO A 83 25.47 -18.19 11.29
N GLN A 84 24.53 -17.75 10.45
CA GLN A 84 24.68 -16.51 9.68
C GLN A 84 24.63 -15.27 10.59
N ALA A 85 23.71 -15.26 11.55
CA ALA A 85 23.59 -14.18 12.53
C ALA A 85 24.81 -14.13 13.45
N LEU A 86 25.35 -15.28 13.88
CA LEU A 86 26.59 -15.33 14.66
C LEU A 86 27.79 -14.78 13.89
N LYS A 87 27.91 -15.11 12.60
CA LYS A 87 28.94 -14.54 11.72
C LYS A 87 28.82 -13.03 11.60
N ALA A 88 27.61 -12.51 11.46
CA ALA A 88 27.38 -11.06 11.41
C ALA A 88 27.81 -10.35 12.69
N VAL A 89 27.51 -10.93 13.86
CA VAL A 89 27.97 -10.42 15.17
C VAL A 89 29.50 -10.40 15.24
N TYR A 90 30.15 -11.46 14.77
CA TYR A 90 31.62 -11.52 14.73
C TYR A 90 32.20 -10.43 13.82
N ASP A 91 31.64 -10.26 12.62
CA ASP A 91 32.12 -9.28 11.65
C ASP A 91 31.97 -7.84 12.19
N VAL A 92 30.89 -7.55 12.93
CA VAL A 92 30.68 -6.28 13.64
C VAL A 92 31.71 -6.09 14.75
N ALA A 93 31.95 -7.11 15.58
CA ALA A 93 32.94 -7.04 16.65
C ALA A 93 34.36 -6.80 16.10
N ARG A 94 34.72 -7.51 15.02
CA ARG A 94 35.99 -7.30 14.31
C ARG A 94 36.09 -5.87 13.79
N LYS A 95 35.03 -5.37 13.14
CA LYS A 95 34.99 -4.00 12.62
C LYS A 95 35.16 -2.97 13.73
N ALA A 96 34.42 -3.11 14.82
CA ALA A 96 34.51 -2.21 15.98
C ALA A 96 35.92 -2.19 16.59
N ALA A 97 36.58 -3.35 16.70
CA ALA A 97 37.97 -3.42 17.16
C ALA A 97 38.93 -2.67 16.23
N MET A 98 38.77 -2.83 14.91
CA MET A 98 39.58 -2.11 13.92
C MET A 98 39.30 -0.60 13.95
N ASP A 99 38.05 -0.19 14.14
CA ASP A 99 37.67 1.22 14.26
C ASP A 99 38.31 1.86 15.50
N VAL A 100 38.40 1.14 16.63
CA VAL A 100 39.12 1.61 17.82
C VAL A 100 40.63 1.72 17.57
N VAL A 101 41.25 0.71 16.95
CA VAL A 101 42.69 0.73 16.66
C VAL A 101 43.04 1.86 15.68
N THR A 102 42.25 2.02 14.62
CA THR A 102 42.47 3.10 13.65
C THR A 102 42.14 4.48 14.21
N GLY A 103 41.15 4.59 15.10
CA GLY A 103 40.88 5.80 15.88
C GLY A 103 42.06 6.16 16.78
N GLN A 104 42.59 5.20 17.52
CA GLN A 104 43.79 5.37 18.36
C GLN A 104 45.04 5.69 17.52
N MET A 105 45.21 5.08 16.34
CA MET A 105 46.31 5.38 15.41
C MET A 105 46.22 6.78 14.78
N ARG A 106 45.01 7.37 14.71
CA ARG A 106 44.82 8.74 14.21
C ARG A 106 44.99 9.80 15.31
N ASP A 107 44.65 9.47 16.55
CA ASP A 107 44.64 10.41 17.69
C ASP A 107 45.96 10.36 18.52
N GLY A 108 46.68 9.23 18.47
CA GLY A 108 48.00 9.06 19.09
C GLY A 108 49.04 8.67 18.04
N GLY A 109 49.87 9.64 17.64
CA GLY A 109 51.02 9.38 16.77
C GLY A 109 51.88 8.24 17.31
N LEU A 110 52.22 7.30 16.42
CA LEU A 110 53.22 6.24 16.52
C LEU A 110 53.62 5.78 17.93
N PHE A 111 53.40 4.51 18.23
CA PHE A 111 54.28 3.73 19.10
C PHE A 111 55.73 3.84 18.59
N SER A 112 56.42 4.92 18.94
CA SER A 112 57.86 5.09 18.78
C SER A 112 58.49 4.79 20.15
N GLY A 113 58.52 3.50 20.49
CA GLY A 113 59.48 2.95 21.43
C GLY A 113 60.67 2.42 20.65
N GLY A 114 61.73 3.23 20.56
CA GLY A 114 63.11 2.80 20.38
C GLY A 114 63.84 3.00 21.70
#